data_AF-A0A2T6CWI4-F1
#
_entry.id   AF-A0A2T6CWI4-F1
#
_cell.length_a   1.000
_cell.length_b   1.000
_cell.length_c   1.000
_cell.angle_alpha   90.00
_cell.angle_beta   90.00
_cell.angle_gamma   90.00
#
_symmetry.space_group_name_H-M   'P 1'
#
loop_
_entity.id
_entity.type
_entity.pdbx_description
1 polymer ?
#
loop_
_entity_poly.entity_id
_entity_poly.type
_entity_poly.pdbx_seq_one_letter_code
_entity_poly.pdbx_strand_id
1 'polypeptide(L)'
;MAKSRNYGGLIVIAALLVAAAGGAWYYLAGKNDKQPEFSTTKVGRGDITQAVTATGDLQPVVTVDVGAQVSGQVKEVLVDFNSRVKAGDVLARIDPAMAEQKLRQAQADLESAKANNQLLQINARRTRDLAAKNLVSQSELDTAEAQLAQSNATLMTRTAAVENAKLDLLHCTITAPIDGMVLNRNTDRGRTVNSSMNAPTLFTLVNDLTRMQIQAAVAEADVGAITEGMDVTFTVDAFPNRTFRGTVRQVRNAATTTSSVVSYATIIDVNNDDLRLKPGMTANVSIIIAQKTNALRISNSALRARIPQELLPKAPEPAKTAKAGAAPAAAPAMNDQERFAIVRAIWTELGIQRGTPPSAEQIAAFRAKAAEKGLDAETIDRVLTRFSGGGPGGRRSREGGAPGAPNPVVTRTVYKLVDPVAQKLEPVNAKLGISDGMYTEVLDGLAEDDTLVTAVTLPGTTAATQPAQNPFQQNRGFGPGMGGGRR
;
A
#
# COMPACT_ATOMS: atom_id res chain seq x y z
N MET A 1 -18.60 10.34 -108.19
CA MET A 1 -17.74 9.93 -107.06
C MET A 1 -18.46 10.26 -105.76
N ALA A 2 -19.06 9.27 -105.08
CA ALA A 2 -19.80 9.47 -103.84
C ALA A 2 -18.88 9.18 -102.63
N LYS A 3 -18.73 10.17 -101.74
CA LYS A 3 -17.82 10.17 -100.59
C LYS A 3 -18.48 9.37 -99.44
N SER A 4 -17.96 8.18 -99.13
CA SER A 4 -18.41 7.39 -97.98
C SER A 4 -18.10 8.15 -96.68
N ARG A 5 -19.14 8.35 -95.87
CA ARG A 5 -19.07 9.08 -94.62
C ARG A 5 -18.71 8.08 -93.53
N ASN A 6 -17.51 8.18 -92.97
CA ASN A 6 -16.97 7.21 -92.01
C ASN A 6 -17.66 7.33 -90.65
N TYR A 7 -18.66 6.48 -90.39
CA TYR A 7 -19.38 6.39 -89.10
C TYR A 7 -18.56 5.71 -87.97
N GLY A 8 -17.36 5.20 -88.27
CA GLY A 8 -16.50 4.50 -87.31
C GLY A 8 -16.04 5.37 -86.14
N GLY A 9 -15.82 6.68 -86.35
CA GLY A 9 -15.39 7.58 -85.27
C GLY A 9 -16.47 7.87 -84.23
N LEU A 10 -17.75 7.93 -84.65
CA LEU A 10 -18.87 8.21 -83.76
C LEU A 10 -19.19 7.03 -82.83
N ILE A 11 -19.00 5.80 -83.31
CA ILE A 11 -19.23 4.59 -82.52
C ILE A 11 -18.18 4.45 -81.41
N VAL A 12 -16.93 4.80 -81.68
CA VAL A 12 -15.84 4.76 -80.68
C VAL A 12 -16.05 5.83 -79.59
N ILE A 13 -16.53 7.02 -79.95
CA ILE A 13 -16.83 8.08 -78.99
C ILE A 13 -18.04 7.70 -78.12
N ALA A 14 -19.08 7.11 -78.70
CA ALA A 14 -20.24 6.62 -77.94
C ALA A 14 -19.85 5.49 -76.96
N ALA A 15 -18.99 4.56 -77.39
CA ALA A 15 -18.49 3.49 -76.52
C ALA A 15 -17.64 4.04 -75.35
N LEU A 16 -16.81 5.05 -75.60
CA LEU A 16 -16.02 5.72 -74.56
C LEU A 16 -16.90 6.49 -73.56
N LEU A 17 -17.97 7.13 -74.01
CA LEU A 17 -18.92 7.82 -73.12
C LEU A 17 -19.71 6.84 -72.25
N VAL A 18 -20.12 5.69 -72.80
CA VAL A 18 -20.79 4.63 -72.03
C VAL A 18 -19.83 3.99 -71.03
N ALA A 19 -18.57 3.77 -71.40
CA ALA A 19 -17.54 3.27 -70.49
C ALA A 19 -17.21 4.29 -69.38
N ALA A 20 -17.15 5.58 -69.70
CA ALA A 20 -16.94 6.64 -68.73
C ALA A 20 -18.14 6.81 -67.78
N ALA A 21 -19.37 6.75 -68.30
CA ALA A 21 -20.59 6.79 -67.49
C ALA A 21 -20.73 5.53 -66.62
N GLY A 22 -20.41 4.35 -67.14
CA GLY A 22 -20.37 3.10 -66.39
C GLY A 22 -19.27 3.09 -65.32
N GLY A 23 -18.10 3.64 -65.63
CA GLY A 23 -16.99 3.81 -64.68
C GLY A 23 -17.31 4.83 -63.58
N ALA A 24 -17.96 5.95 -63.93
CA ALA A 24 -18.42 6.93 -62.96
C ALA A 24 -19.54 6.35 -62.07
N TRP A 25 -20.51 5.63 -62.65
CA TRP A 25 -21.56 4.98 -61.88
C TRP A 25 -21.01 3.90 -60.94
N TYR A 26 -20.06 3.09 -61.40
CA TYR A 26 -19.39 2.09 -60.55
C TYR A 26 -18.55 2.74 -59.43
N TYR A 27 -17.88 3.85 -59.71
CA TYR A 27 -17.09 4.58 -58.72
C TYR A 27 -17.98 5.30 -57.69
N LEU A 28 -19.13 5.84 -58.09
CA LEU A 28 -20.10 6.45 -57.18
C LEU A 28 -20.95 5.41 -56.42
N ALA A 29 -21.29 4.27 -57.03
CA ALA A 29 -22.03 3.18 -56.39
C ALA A 29 -21.16 2.30 -55.47
N GLY A 30 -19.84 2.34 -55.63
CA GLY A 30 -18.88 1.73 -54.71
C GLY A 30 -18.74 2.46 -53.37
N LYS A 31 -19.29 3.67 -53.25
CA LYS A 31 -19.50 4.40 -51.98
C LYS A 31 -20.77 3.88 -51.28
N ASN A 32 -20.83 2.58 -51.05
CA ASN A 32 -21.77 2.06 -50.06
C ASN A 32 -21.26 2.53 -48.70
N ASP A 33 -21.93 3.53 -48.14
CA ASP A 33 -21.98 3.81 -46.70
C ASP A 33 -22.42 2.51 -46.01
N LYS A 34 -21.46 1.63 -45.74
CA LYS A 34 -21.69 0.55 -44.81
C LYS A 34 -22.10 1.24 -43.50
N GLN A 35 -23.21 0.83 -42.92
CA GLN A 35 -23.69 1.44 -41.70
C GLN A 35 -22.74 1.09 -40.55
N PRO A 36 -22.60 1.97 -39.54
CA PRO A 36 -21.83 1.66 -38.34
C PRO A 36 -22.34 0.36 -37.71
N GLU A 37 -21.43 -0.57 -37.42
CA GLU A 37 -21.77 -1.79 -36.71
C GLU A 37 -21.67 -1.52 -35.20
N PHE A 38 -22.80 -1.65 -34.50
CA PHE A 38 -22.86 -1.46 -33.05
C PHE A 38 -22.69 -2.81 -32.37
N SER A 39 -21.64 -2.93 -31.57
CA SER A 39 -21.58 -4.00 -30.56
C SER A 39 -22.44 -3.57 -29.38
N THR A 40 -23.38 -4.43 -28.98
CA THR A 40 -24.31 -4.13 -27.89
C THR A 40 -24.27 -5.21 -26.81
N THR A 41 -24.60 -4.81 -25.58
CA THR A 41 -24.81 -5.72 -24.45
C THR A 41 -26.13 -5.40 -23.77
N LYS A 42 -26.81 -6.40 -23.24
CA LYS A 42 -28.04 -6.20 -22.47
C LYS A 42 -27.74 -6.00 -21.00
N VAL A 43 -28.50 -5.14 -20.34
CA VAL A 43 -28.51 -5.03 -18.88
C VAL A 43 -29.23 -6.26 -18.33
N GLY A 44 -28.56 -7.00 -17.45
CA GLY A 44 -29.13 -8.18 -16.81
C GLY A 44 -28.95 -8.14 -15.31
N ARG A 45 -29.55 -9.09 -14.60
CA ARG A 45 -29.29 -9.28 -13.17
C ARG A 45 -28.23 -10.33 -12.94
N GLY A 46 -27.53 -10.21 -11.81
CA GLY A 46 -26.59 -11.21 -11.35
C GLY A 46 -25.89 -10.78 -10.08
N ASP A 47 -25.08 -11.68 -9.56
CA ASP A 47 -24.30 -11.43 -8.35
C ASP A 47 -23.04 -10.65 -8.70
N ILE A 48 -22.71 -9.65 -7.88
CA ILE A 48 -21.49 -8.85 -8.00
C ILE A 48 -20.74 -8.94 -6.68
N THR A 49 -19.48 -9.36 -6.75
CA THR A 49 -18.59 -9.45 -5.60
C THR A 49 -17.37 -8.59 -5.87
N GLN A 50 -17.24 -7.50 -5.12
CA GLN A 50 -16.03 -6.69 -5.12
C GLN A 50 -15.03 -7.29 -4.14
N ALA A 51 -13.88 -7.69 -4.65
CA ALA A 51 -12.82 -8.27 -3.84
C ALA A 51 -11.48 -7.57 -4.11
N VAL A 52 -10.65 -7.51 -3.07
CA VAL A 52 -9.25 -7.07 -3.18
C VAL A 52 -8.37 -8.30 -3.19
N THR A 53 -7.53 -8.40 -4.21
CA THR A 53 -6.57 -9.48 -4.36
C THR A 53 -5.24 -9.09 -3.73
N ALA A 54 -4.67 -10.00 -2.95
CA ALA A 54 -3.35 -9.85 -2.35
C ALA A 54 -2.61 -11.17 -2.39
N THR A 55 -1.29 -11.12 -2.32
CA THR A 55 -0.44 -12.30 -2.15
C THR A 55 0.12 -12.32 -0.74
N GLY A 56 0.26 -13.50 -0.16
CA GLY A 56 0.83 -13.66 1.16
C GLY A 56 1.43 -15.03 1.36
N ASP A 57 2.14 -15.21 2.46
CA ASP A 57 2.67 -16.50 2.87
C ASP A 57 1.91 -17.03 4.08
N LEU A 58 1.73 -18.35 4.10
CA LEU A 58 1.06 -19.06 5.18
C LEU A 58 2.06 -19.37 6.30
N GLN A 59 1.79 -18.89 7.50
CA GLN A 59 2.64 -19.09 8.68
C GLN A 59 1.84 -19.71 9.83
N PRO A 60 2.49 -20.42 10.76
CA PRO A 60 1.82 -20.86 11.98
C PRO A 60 1.50 -19.65 12.87
N VAL A 61 0.51 -19.79 13.74
CA VAL A 61 0.16 -18.72 14.69
C VAL A 61 1.25 -18.55 15.75
N VAL A 62 1.84 -19.65 16.23
CA VAL A 62 2.88 -19.65 17.27
C VAL A 62 4.07 -20.46 16.82
N THR A 63 5.20 -19.78 16.65
CA THR A 63 6.52 -20.35 16.37
C THR A 63 7.52 -19.88 17.41
N VAL A 64 8.40 -20.79 17.84
CA VAL A 64 9.47 -20.48 18.79
C VAL A 64 10.79 -20.98 18.25
N ASP A 65 11.77 -20.07 18.17
CA ASP A 65 13.13 -20.40 17.81
C ASP A 65 13.95 -20.76 19.06
N VAL A 66 14.53 -21.95 19.04
CA VAL A 66 15.38 -22.47 20.11
C VAL A 66 16.83 -22.34 19.69
N GLY A 67 17.57 -21.46 20.35
CA GLY A 67 19.00 -21.21 20.11
C GLY A 67 19.93 -21.81 21.16
N ALA A 68 21.22 -21.82 20.85
CA ALA A 68 22.26 -22.21 21.82
C ALA A 68 22.56 -21.05 22.77
N GLN A 69 22.43 -21.28 24.09
CA GLN A 69 22.80 -20.30 25.12
C GLN A 69 24.25 -20.45 25.60
N VAL A 70 24.88 -21.59 25.29
CA VAL A 70 26.29 -21.87 25.61
C VAL A 70 27.06 -22.31 24.38
N SER A 71 28.34 -21.98 24.35
CA SER A 71 29.24 -22.33 23.25
C SER A 71 29.82 -23.72 23.46
N GLY A 72 29.90 -24.51 22.38
CA GLY A 72 30.46 -25.85 22.41
C GLY A 72 30.15 -26.61 21.13
N GLN A 73 30.56 -27.87 21.07
CA GLN A 73 30.23 -28.75 19.96
C GLN A 73 28.95 -29.53 20.25
N VAL A 74 28.05 -29.64 19.29
CA VAL A 74 26.84 -30.49 19.42
C VAL A 74 27.26 -31.95 19.44
N LYS A 75 27.08 -32.61 20.58
CA LYS A 75 27.46 -34.01 20.82
C LYS A 75 26.43 -34.97 20.20
N GLU A 76 25.16 -34.67 20.41
CA GLU A 76 24.03 -35.43 19.90
C GLU A 76 22.82 -34.55 19.60
N VAL A 77 22.04 -34.99 18.62
CA VAL A 77 20.74 -34.42 18.24
C VAL A 77 19.75 -35.58 18.36
N LEU A 78 18.70 -35.39 19.16
CA LEU A 78 17.75 -36.44 19.52
C LEU A 78 16.42 -36.35 18.76
N VAL A 79 16.21 -35.25 18.03
CA VAL A 79 14.98 -34.98 17.28
C VAL A 79 15.27 -34.66 15.82
N ASP A 80 14.32 -35.01 14.96
CA ASP A 80 14.40 -34.78 13.52
C ASP A 80 13.26 -33.87 13.02
N PHE A 81 13.31 -33.45 11.77
CA PHE A 81 12.25 -32.66 11.13
C PHE A 81 10.90 -33.37 11.26
N ASN A 82 9.84 -32.59 11.53
CA ASN A 82 8.47 -33.06 11.76
C ASN A 82 8.27 -33.94 13.00
N SER A 83 9.29 -34.11 13.85
CA SER A 83 9.14 -34.84 15.12
C SER A 83 8.26 -34.04 16.08
N ARG A 84 7.33 -34.72 16.74
CA ARG A 84 6.52 -34.13 17.82
C ARG A 84 7.31 -34.16 19.12
N VAL A 85 7.32 -33.05 19.84
CA VAL A 85 8.03 -32.85 21.10
C VAL A 85 7.11 -32.21 22.12
N LYS A 86 7.36 -32.50 23.39
CA LYS A 86 6.71 -31.86 24.52
C LYS A 86 7.66 -30.84 25.17
N ALA A 87 7.10 -29.88 25.88
CA ALA A 87 7.87 -28.94 26.69
C ALA A 87 8.74 -29.73 27.68
N GLY A 88 10.03 -29.40 27.69
CA GLY A 88 11.06 -30.09 28.49
C GLY A 88 11.75 -31.26 27.78
N ASP A 89 11.27 -31.72 26.63
CA ASP A 89 11.96 -32.77 25.87
C ASP A 89 13.32 -32.29 25.38
N VAL A 90 14.33 -33.16 25.48
CA VAL A 90 15.70 -32.85 25.04
C VAL A 90 15.79 -32.94 23.52
N LEU A 91 16.12 -31.82 22.89
CA LEU A 91 16.28 -31.71 21.43
C LEU A 91 17.71 -32.04 20.99
N ALA A 92 18.69 -31.51 21.73
CA ALA A 92 20.11 -31.73 21.47
C ALA A 92 20.93 -31.59 22.75
N ARG A 93 22.14 -32.16 22.74
CA ARG A 93 23.14 -31.92 23.78
C ARG A 93 24.42 -31.35 23.20
N ILE A 94 24.92 -30.31 23.84
CA ILE A 94 26.23 -29.73 23.62
C ILE A 94 27.23 -30.46 24.52
N ASP A 95 28.46 -30.65 24.06
CA ASP A 95 29.53 -31.24 24.85
C ASP A 95 29.76 -30.43 26.14
N PRO A 96 29.52 -31.02 27.32
CA PRO A 96 29.59 -30.31 28.58
C PRO A 96 31.03 -30.14 29.08
N ALA A 97 32.05 -30.70 28.42
CA ALA A 97 33.41 -30.76 28.94
C ALA A 97 33.95 -29.39 29.41
N MET A 98 33.73 -28.31 28.63
CA MET A 98 34.16 -26.97 29.05
C MET A 98 33.34 -26.41 30.22
N ALA A 99 32.03 -26.62 30.23
CA ALA A 99 31.14 -26.15 31.29
C ALA A 99 31.42 -26.87 32.62
N GLU A 100 31.66 -28.18 32.57
CA GLU A 100 32.07 -28.97 33.72
C GLU A 100 33.42 -28.51 34.30
N GLN A 101 34.40 -28.19 33.45
CA GLN A 101 35.69 -27.67 33.92
C GLN A 101 35.52 -26.31 34.62
N LYS A 102 34.71 -25.42 34.04
CA LYS A 102 34.38 -24.13 34.67
C LYS A 102 33.68 -24.31 36.02
N LEU A 103 32.74 -25.26 36.10
CA LEU A 103 32.05 -25.57 37.35
C LEU A 103 33.03 -26.11 38.41
N ARG A 104 33.92 -27.04 38.04
CA ARG A 104 34.97 -27.54 38.94
C ARG A 104 35.88 -26.43 39.45
N GLN A 105 36.31 -25.52 38.57
CA GLN A 105 37.13 -24.37 38.95
C GLN A 105 36.39 -23.45 39.93
N ALA A 106 35.15 -23.06 39.60
CA ALA A 106 34.35 -22.20 40.46
C ALA A 106 34.07 -22.83 41.83
N GLN A 107 33.87 -24.15 41.88
CA GLN A 107 33.71 -24.89 43.13
C GLN A 107 34.98 -24.86 43.98
N ALA A 108 36.15 -25.07 43.37
CA ALA A 108 37.43 -24.97 44.08
C ALA A 108 37.66 -23.56 44.65
N ASP A 109 37.34 -22.53 43.87
CA ASP A 109 37.45 -21.13 44.31
C ASP A 109 36.47 -20.80 45.45
N LEU A 110 35.27 -21.38 45.42
CA LEU A 110 34.29 -21.26 46.50
C LEU A 110 34.78 -21.94 47.78
N GLU A 111 35.33 -23.14 47.69
CA GLU A 111 35.87 -23.85 48.87
C GLU A 111 37.06 -23.11 49.49
N SER A 112 37.95 -22.53 48.66
CA SER A 112 39.02 -21.66 49.13
C SER A 112 38.48 -20.41 49.86
N ALA A 113 37.46 -19.75 49.28
CA ALA A 113 36.84 -18.58 49.89
C ALA A 113 36.09 -18.93 51.19
N LYS A 114 35.44 -20.09 51.27
CA LYS A 114 34.81 -20.60 52.50
C LYS A 114 35.83 -20.84 53.61
N ALA A 115 36.95 -21.50 53.30
CA ALA A 115 38.01 -21.75 54.27
C ALA A 115 38.59 -20.43 54.83
N ASN A 116 38.85 -19.45 53.95
CA ASN A 116 39.32 -18.14 54.36
C ASN A 116 38.28 -17.36 55.19
N ASN A 117 37.00 -17.40 54.78
CA ASN A 117 35.92 -16.78 55.54
C ASN A 117 35.77 -17.40 56.93
N GLN A 118 35.86 -18.73 57.05
CA GLN A 118 35.81 -19.44 58.32
C GLN A 118 36.96 -19.00 59.25
N LEU A 119 38.18 -18.88 58.71
CA LEU A 119 39.33 -18.36 59.46
C LEU A 119 39.06 -16.94 59.98
N LEU A 120 38.59 -16.04 59.12
CA LEU A 120 38.29 -14.65 59.49
C LEU A 120 37.10 -14.55 60.45
N GLN A 121 36.13 -15.45 60.37
CA GLN A 121 35.01 -15.53 61.30
C GLN A 121 35.47 -15.94 62.70
N ILE A 122 36.37 -16.92 62.80
CA ILE A 122 36.98 -17.35 64.06
C ILE A 122 37.80 -16.20 64.66
N ASN A 123 38.61 -15.52 63.84
CA ASN A 123 39.43 -14.39 64.29
C ASN A 123 38.56 -13.21 64.77
N ALA A 124 37.55 -12.80 64.00
CA ALA A 124 36.64 -11.73 64.40
C ALA A 124 35.87 -12.07 65.67
N ARG A 125 35.44 -13.33 65.85
CA ARG A 125 34.82 -13.78 67.10
C ARG A 125 35.78 -13.66 68.27
N ARG A 126 37.01 -14.15 68.13
CA ARG A 126 38.05 -14.05 69.17
C ARG A 126 38.35 -12.59 69.53
N THR A 127 38.48 -11.71 68.54
CA THR A 127 38.76 -10.29 68.76
C THR A 127 37.59 -9.59 69.46
N ARG A 128 36.32 -9.92 69.12
CA ARG A 128 35.14 -9.43 69.86
C ARG A 128 35.17 -9.84 71.34
N ASP A 129 35.47 -11.10 71.62
CA ASP A 129 35.52 -11.61 72.99
C ASP A 129 36.63 -10.94 73.82
N LEU A 130 37.76 -10.62 73.19
CA LEU A 130 38.87 -9.88 73.81
C LEU A 130 38.53 -8.39 73.99
N ALA A 131 37.87 -7.77 73.02
CA ALA A 131 37.45 -6.37 73.08
C ALA A 131 36.43 -6.14 74.21
N ALA A 132 35.50 -7.07 74.40
CA ALA A 132 34.54 -7.06 75.52
C ALA A 132 35.23 -7.11 76.90
N LYS A 133 36.45 -7.64 76.95
CA LYS A 133 37.32 -7.67 78.16
C LYS A 133 38.31 -6.50 78.21
N ASN A 134 38.23 -5.54 77.29
CA ASN A 134 39.17 -4.43 77.12
C ASN A 134 40.64 -4.87 76.90
N LEU A 135 40.85 -6.03 76.25
CA LEU A 135 42.18 -6.60 76.00
C LEU A 135 42.77 -6.27 74.61
N VAL A 136 41.99 -5.62 73.73
CA VAL A 136 42.40 -5.17 72.38
C VAL A 136 41.84 -3.78 72.11
N SER A 137 42.43 -3.04 71.16
CA SER A 137 41.96 -1.70 70.77
C SER A 137 40.69 -1.76 69.91
N GLN A 138 39.90 -0.67 69.90
CA GLN A 138 38.73 -0.57 69.00
C GLN A 138 39.14 -0.66 67.52
N SER A 139 40.28 -0.06 67.16
CA SER A 139 40.82 -0.14 65.79
C SER A 139 41.10 -1.59 65.35
N GLU A 140 41.54 -2.47 66.25
CA GLU A 140 41.76 -3.88 65.95
C GLU A 140 40.45 -4.64 65.76
N LEU A 141 39.43 -4.33 66.58
CA LEU A 141 38.08 -4.88 66.40
C LEU A 141 37.51 -4.47 65.04
N ASP A 142 37.51 -3.17 64.73
CA ASP A 142 36.98 -2.64 63.47
C ASP A 142 37.69 -3.27 62.26
N THR A 143 39.01 -3.48 62.34
CA THR A 143 39.78 -4.14 61.28
C THR A 143 39.35 -5.59 61.09
N ALA A 144 39.17 -6.35 62.18
CA ALA A 144 38.73 -7.74 62.12
C ALA A 144 37.29 -7.87 61.59
N GLU A 145 36.40 -6.95 61.97
CA GLU A 145 35.03 -6.90 61.45
C GLU A 145 34.98 -6.53 59.96
N ALA A 146 35.78 -5.54 59.53
CA ALA A 146 35.90 -5.14 58.14
C ALA A 146 36.45 -6.29 57.27
N GLN A 147 37.45 -7.03 57.74
CA GLN A 147 37.98 -8.22 57.06
C GLN A 147 36.93 -9.32 56.94
N LEU A 148 36.17 -9.59 58.00
CA LEU A 148 35.07 -10.54 57.94
C LEU A 148 34.01 -10.10 56.92
N ALA A 149 33.62 -8.83 56.93
CA ALA A 149 32.66 -8.27 55.97
C ALA A 149 33.16 -8.40 54.52
N GLN A 150 34.43 -8.09 54.26
CA GLN A 150 35.05 -8.28 52.94
C GLN A 150 35.05 -9.75 52.50
N SER A 151 35.36 -10.66 53.42
CA SER A 151 35.35 -12.09 53.13
C SER A 151 33.94 -12.64 52.86
N ASN A 152 32.92 -12.11 53.55
CA ASN A 152 31.52 -12.44 53.28
C ASN A 152 31.11 -11.99 51.87
N ALA A 153 31.51 -10.78 51.45
CA ALA A 153 31.27 -10.30 50.09
C ALA A 153 31.99 -11.15 49.02
N THR A 154 33.19 -11.61 49.33
CA THR A 154 33.96 -12.52 48.47
C THR A 154 33.26 -13.88 48.36
N LEU A 155 32.79 -14.43 49.49
CA LEU A 155 32.04 -15.68 49.53
C LEU A 155 30.76 -15.60 48.70
N MET A 156 30.01 -14.51 48.80
CA MET A 156 28.80 -14.26 48.00
C MET A 156 29.15 -14.22 46.50
N THR A 157 30.22 -13.52 46.12
CA THR A 157 30.68 -13.44 44.72
C THR A 157 31.09 -14.82 44.17
N ARG A 158 31.79 -15.63 44.95
CA ARG A 158 32.19 -17.00 44.55
C ARG A 158 31.00 -17.95 44.50
N THR A 159 30.01 -17.77 45.37
CA THR A 159 28.77 -18.55 45.34
C THR A 159 28.00 -18.27 44.04
N ALA A 160 27.83 -16.99 43.68
CA ALA A 160 27.21 -16.60 42.42
C ALA A 160 27.98 -17.13 41.19
N ALA A 161 29.31 -17.19 41.26
CA ALA A 161 30.12 -17.78 40.18
C ALA A 161 29.84 -19.29 39.99
N VAL A 162 29.66 -20.05 41.07
CA VAL A 162 29.26 -21.47 41.00
C VAL A 162 27.86 -21.62 40.43
N GLU A 163 26.91 -20.77 40.85
CA GLU A 163 25.54 -20.78 40.32
C GLU A 163 25.52 -20.51 38.81
N ASN A 164 26.25 -19.51 38.34
CA ASN A 164 26.40 -19.24 36.90
C ASN A 164 27.01 -20.43 36.15
N ALA A 165 28.07 -21.05 36.68
CA ALA A 165 28.68 -22.23 36.06
C ALA A 165 27.76 -23.45 36.04
N LYS A 166 26.85 -23.60 37.02
CA LYS A 166 25.80 -24.62 37.02
C LYS A 166 24.74 -24.34 35.94
N LEU A 167 24.34 -23.08 35.76
CA LEU A 167 23.40 -22.68 34.71
C LEU A 167 24.00 -22.94 33.32
N ASP A 168 25.27 -22.60 33.11
CA ASP A 168 25.98 -22.92 31.86
C ASP A 168 25.94 -24.43 31.57
N LEU A 169 26.18 -25.26 32.59
CA LEU A 169 26.11 -26.72 32.45
C LEU A 169 24.69 -27.21 32.13
N LEU A 170 23.66 -26.62 32.73
CA LEU A 170 22.26 -26.95 32.44
C LEU A 170 21.90 -26.57 31.00
N HIS A 171 22.35 -25.40 30.53
CA HIS A 171 22.17 -24.92 29.17
C HIS A 171 22.93 -25.74 28.11
N CYS A 172 23.85 -26.64 28.49
CA CYS A 172 24.40 -27.63 27.56
C CYS A 172 23.33 -28.61 27.06
N THR A 173 22.22 -28.78 27.79
CA THR A 173 21.07 -29.58 27.36
C THR A 173 20.02 -28.65 26.76
N ILE A 174 19.80 -28.76 25.44
CA ILE A 174 18.83 -27.94 24.73
C ILE A 174 17.46 -28.61 24.80
N THR A 175 16.51 -27.99 25.49
CA THR A 175 15.15 -28.51 25.68
C THR A 175 14.11 -27.72 24.89
N ALA A 176 12.96 -28.35 24.61
CA ALA A 176 11.82 -27.65 24.02
C ALA A 176 11.14 -26.71 25.05
N PRO A 177 10.95 -25.41 24.75
CA PRO A 177 10.21 -24.50 25.61
C PRO A 177 8.69 -24.66 25.51
N ILE A 178 8.18 -25.26 24.43
CA ILE A 178 6.74 -25.46 24.17
C ILE A 178 6.47 -26.86 23.65
N ASP A 179 5.25 -27.35 23.87
CA ASP A 179 4.72 -28.51 23.15
C ASP A 179 4.52 -28.16 21.67
N GLY A 180 4.88 -29.08 20.77
CA GLY A 180 4.75 -28.83 19.34
C GLY A 180 5.45 -29.82 18.43
N MET A 181 5.80 -29.35 17.23
CA MET A 181 6.52 -30.10 16.21
C MET A 181 7.76 -29.33 15.77
N VAL A 182 8.85 -30.04 15.46
CA VAL A 182 10.07 -29.46 14.90
C VAL A 182 9.85 -29.11 13.43
N LEU A 183 9.76 -27.81 13.12
CA LEU A 183 9.61 -27.32 11.74
C LEU A 183 10.95 -27.33 11.01
N ASN A 184 11.99 -26.82 11.66
CA ASN A 184 13.33 -26.74 11.08
C ASN A 184 14.39 -27.17 12.10
N ARG A 185 15.45 -27.80 11.59
CA ARG A 185 16.66 -28.16 12.32
C ARG A 185 17.86 -27.61 11.56
N ASN A 186 18.57 -26.66 12.19
CA ASN A 186 19.75 -26.00 11.63
C ASN A 186 21.04 -26.43 12.35
N THR A 187 21.06 -27.65 12.90
CA THR A 187 22.21 -28.22 13.58
C THR A 187 22.32 -29.72 13.38
N ASP A 188 23.56 -30.20 13.31
CA ASP A 188 23.89 -31.63 13.23
C ASP A 188 24.96 -31.98 14.26
N ARG A 189 25.17 -33.27 14.49
CA ARG A 189 26.24 -33.76 15.37
C ARG A 189 27.60 -33.30 14.86
N GLY A 190 28.45 -32.82 15.76
CA GLY A 190 29.77 -32.29 15.44
C GLY A 190 29.79 -30.82 15.04
N ARG A 191 28.64 -30.16 14.85
CA ARG A 191 28.59 -28.70 14.58
C ARG A 191 29.01 -27.92 15.82
N THR A 192 29.92 -26.97 15.65
CA THR A 192 30.30 -26.03 16.72
C THR A 192 29.31 -24.87 16.74
N VAL A 193 28.72 -24.63 17.90
CA VAL A 193 27.84 -23.48 18.15
C VAL A 193 28.61 -22.47 19.00
N ASN A 194 28.55 -21.20 18.60
CA ASN A 194 29.09 -20.10 19.38
C ASN A 194 27.94 -19.18 19.79
N SER A 195 27.69 -19.08 21.08
CA SER A 195 26.61 -18.29 21.68
C SER A 195 27.04 -16.88 22.11
N SER A 196 28.35 -16.57 22.10
CA SER A 196 28.86 -15.36 22.77
C SER A 196 28.61 -14.04 22.03
N MET A 197 28.43 -14.08 20.70
CA MET A 197 28.19 -12.88 19.89
C MET A 197 26.83 -12.89 19.18
N ASN A 198 26.33 -14.08 18.81
CA ASN A 198 25.00 -14.29 18.24
C ASN A 198 24.56 -15.70 18.63
N ALA A 199 23.41 -15.88 19.27
CA ALA A 199 22.89 -17.21 19.55
C ALA A 199 22.31 -17.81 18.25
N PRO A 200 22.95 -18.82 17.63
CA PRO A 200 22.39 -19.43 16.42
C PRO A 200 21.10 -20.16 16.77
N THR A 201 20.06 -19.97 15.96
CA THR A 201 18.82 -20.75 16.04
C THR A 201 19.10 -22.17 15.60
N LEU A 202 18.94 -23.13 16.51
CA LEU A 202 19.20 -24.54 16.27
C LEU A 202 17.95 -25.27 15.79
N PHE A 203 16.80 -24.94 16.39
CA PHE A 203 15.51 -25.54 16.06
C PHE A 203 14.45 -24.46 15.97
N THR A 204 13.50 -24.62 15.05
CA THR A 204 12.26 -23.83 15.02
C THR A 204 11.12 -24.78 15.35
N LEU A 205 10.40 -24.49 16.42
CA LEU A 205 9.26 -25.26 16.90
C LEU A 205 7.96 -24.56 16.52
N VAL A 206 6.95 -25.35 16.18
CA VAL A 206 5.58 -24.87 15.95
C VAL A 206 4.64 -25.56 16.94
N ASN A 207 3.78 -24.79 17.61
CA ASN A 207 2.84 -25.36 18.57
C ASN A 207 1.76 -26.21 17.88
N ASP A 208 1.13 -25.64 16.86
CA ASP A 208 -0.05 -26.20 16.21
C ASP A 208 -0.10 -25.77 14.75
N LEU A 209 -0.33 -26.73 13.86
CA LEU A 209 -0.48 -26.52 12.41
C LEU A 209 -1.94 -26.51 11.96
N THR A 210 -2.89 -26.83 12.86
CA THR A 210 -4.33 -26.77 12.56
C THR A 210 -4.82 -25.33 12.46
N ARG A 211 -4.18 -24.41 13.19
CA ARG A 211 -4.44 -22.98 13.11
C ARG A 211 -3.26 -22.29 12.46
N MET A 212 -3.51 -21.73 11.29
CA MET A 212 -2.54 -21.02 10.49
C MET A 212 -3.00 -19.58 10.32
N GLN A 213 -2.07 -18.72 9.91
CA GLN A 213 -2.37 -17.35 9.53
C GLN A 213 -1.69 -17.05 8.20
N ILE A 214 -2.36 -16.29 7.34
CA ILE A 214 -1.73 -15.73 6.13
C ILE A 214 -1.32 -14.31 6.45
N GLN A 215 -0.06 -13.98 6.16
CA GLN A 215 0.39 -12.61 6.14
C GLN A 215 0.29 -12.09 4.70
N ALA A 216 -0.84 -11.50 4.35
CA ALA A 216 -1.08 -10.97 3.01
C ALA A 216 -0.57 -9.54 2.88
N ALA A 217 0.17 -9.25 1.80
CA ALA A 217 0.63 -7.92 1.46
C ALA A 217 -0.44 -7.21 0.61
N VAL A 218 -1.23 -6.34 1.23
CA VAL A 218 -2.25 -5.53 0.55
C VAL A 218 -1.65 -4.19 0.13
N ALA A 219 -1.93 -3.73 -1.10
CA ALA A 219 -1.44 -2.44 -1.58
C ALA A 219 -2.07 -1.25 -0.83
N GLU A 220 -1.33 -0.14 -0.71
CA GLU A 220 -1.81 1.11 -0.09
C GLU A 220 -3.13 1.63 -0.69
N ALA A 221 -3.34 1.44 -1.99
CA ALA A 221 -4.57 1.89 -2.67
C ALA A 221 -5.84 1.18 -2.17
N ASP A 222 -5.70 -0.06 -1.69
CA ASP A 222 -6.82 -0.96 -1.41
C ASP A 222 -7.04 -1.20 0.09
N VAL A 223 -6.03 -0.95 0.94
CA VAL A 223 -6.09 -1.20 2.39
C VAL A 223 -7.21 -0.44 3.08
N GLY A 224 -7.58 0.75 2.59
CA GLY A 224 -8.58 1.61 3.21
C GLY A 224 -10.01 1.05 3.20
N ALA A 225 -10.28 0.06 2.36
CA ALA A 225 -11.59 -0.60 2.28
C ALA A 225 -11.67 -1.88 3.12
N ILE A 226 -10.57 -2.35 3.70
CA ILE A 226 -10.51 -3.61 4.46
C ILE A 226 -10.77 -3.33 5.93
N THR A 227 -11.66 -4.12 6.54
CA THR A 227 -11.92 -4.09 7.98
C THR A 227 -11.73 -5.47 8.60
N GLU A 228 -11.53 -5.50 9.91
CA GLU A 228 -11.48 -6.73 10.69
C GLU A 228 -12.82 -7.48 10.59
N GLY A 229 -12.76 -8.82 10.57
CA GLY A 229 -13.92 -9.70 10.45
C GLY A 229 -14.41 -9.95 9.02
N MET A 230 -13.80 -9.36 7.99
CA MET A 230 -14.16 -9.64 6.60
C MET A 230 -13.86 -11.09 6.21
N ASP A 231 -14.73 -11.65 5.37
CA ASP A 231 -14.55 -12.98 4.80
C ASP A 231 -13.50 -12.96 3.69
N VAL A 232 -12.64 -13.98 3.72
CA VAL A 232 -11.53 -14.13 2.80
C VAL A 232 -11.61 -15.48 2.12
N THR A 233 -11.43 -15.48 0.81
CA THR A 233 -11.22 -16.71 0.04
C THR A 233 -9.80 -16.72 -0.47
N PHE A 234 -9.13 -17.87 -0.42
CA PHE A 234 -7.78 -17.98 -0.93
C PHE A 234 -7.53 -19.33 -1.58
N THR A 235 -6.54 -19.34 -2.47
CA THR A 235 -6.01 -20.55 -3.11
C THR A 235 -4.51 -20.59 -2.87
N VAL A 236 -3.95 -21.77 -2.71
CA VAL A 236 -2.49 -21.97 -2.66
C VAL A 236 -2.03 -22.65 -3.93
N ASP A 237 -0.81 -22.34 -4.37
CA ASP A 237 -0.27 -22.88 -5.64
C ASP A 237 -0.19 -24.41 -5.64
N ALA A 238 -0.02 -25.02 -4.46
CA ALA A 238 -0.03 -26.46 -4.28
C ALA A 238 -1.42 -27.11 -4.52
N PHE A 239 -2.51 -26.34 -4.40
CA PHE A 239 -3.89 -26.80 -4.53
C PHE A 239 -4.75 -25.81 -5.33
N PRO A 240 -4.49 -25.64 -6.65
CA PRO A 240 -5.16 -24.60 -7.45
C PRO A 240 -6.66 -24.84 -7.62
N ASN A 241 -7.11 -26.10 -7.57
CA ASN A 241 -8.52 -26.47 -7.73
C ASN A 241 -9.32 -26.46 -6.42
N ARG A 242 -8.71 -26.05 -5.30
CA ARG A 242 -9.37 -25.99 -3.99
C ARG A 242 -9.31 -24.58 -3.44
N THR A 243 -10.48 -24.01 -3.19
CA THR A 243 -10.61 -22.75 -2.45
C THR A 243 -10.70 -23.03 -0.96
N PHE A 244 -10.00 -22.22 -0.20
CA PHE A 244 -10.03 -22.22 1.25
C PHE A 244 -10.67 -20.91 1.72
N ARG A 245 -11.17 -20.92 2.96
CA ARG A 245 -11.78 -19.75 3.60
C ARG A 245 -10.95 -19.33 4.79
N GLY A 246 -10.92 -18.03 5.03
CA GLY A 246 -10.30 -17.41 6.20
C GLY A 246 -11.05 -16.14 6.59
N THR A 247 -10.63 -15.52 7.69
CA THR A 247 -11.22 -14.28 8.18
C THR A 247 -10.12 -13.27 8.50
N VAL A 248 -10.36 -11.99 8.20
CA VAL A 248 -9.38 -10.94 8.53
C VAL A 248 -9.36 -10.75 10.05
N ARG A 249 -8.24 -11.06 10.71
CA ARG A 249 -8.06 -10.82 12.14
C ARG A 249 -7.69 -9.37 12.40
N GLN A 250 -6.72 -8.85 11.65
CA GLN A 250 -6.22 -7.48 11.82
C GLN A 250 -5.49 -7.00 10.57
N VAL A 251 -5.48 -5.69 10.36
CA VAL A 251 -4.62 -5.02 9.38
C VAL A 251 -3.52 -4.29 10.14
N ARG A 252 -2.24 -4.60 9.87
CA ARG A 252 -1.13 -3.92 10.54
C ARG A 252 -1.00 -2.49 10.03
N ASN A 253 -0.86 -1.54 10.95
CA ASN A 253 -0.65 -0.12 10.61
C ASN A 253 0.77 0.20 10.12
N ALA A 254 1.73 -0.70 10.37
CA ALA A 254 3.10 -0.54 9.90
C ALA A 254 3.21 -0.94 8.42
N ALA A 255 3.47 0.02 7.55
CA ALA A 255 3.66 -0.21 6.13
C ALA A 255 5.04 -0.84 5.84
N THR A 256 5.08 -1.75 4.88
CA THR A 256 6.31 -2.36 4.34
C THR A 256 6.50 -1.96 2.89
N THR A 257 7.66 -1.39 2.58
CA THR A 257 8.01 -1.02 1.21
C THR A 257 8.91 -2.09 0.60
N THR A 258 8.35 -2.91 -0.29
CA THR A 258 9.09 -3.94 -1.03
C THR A 258 9.08 -3.57 -2.50
N SER A 259 10.27 -3.44 -3.10
CA SER A 259 10.40 -3.10 -4.53
C SER A 259 9.66 -1.82 -4.93
N SER A 260 9.73 -0.78 -4.10
CA SER A 260 9.05 0.51 -4.28
C SER A 260 7.51 0.47 -4.27
N VAL A 261 6.91 -0.64 -3.82
CA VAL A 261 5.46 -0.76 -3.59
C VAL A 261 5.20 -0.73 -2.10
N VAL A 262 4.39 0.24 -1.65
CA VAL A 262 3.94 0.34 -0.26
C VAL A 262 2.80 -0.64 -0.03
N SER A 263 2.98 -1.52 0.93
CA SER A 263 2.02 -2.56 1.29
C SER A 263 1.77 -2.59 2.79
N TYR A 264 0.57 -3.02 3.17
CA TYR A 264 0.16 -3.22 4.56
C TYR A 264 -0.08 -4.71 4.79
N ALA A 265 0.58 -5.26 5.80
CA ALA A 265 0.44 -6.66 6.16
C ALA A 265 -0.92 -6.90 6.83
N THR A 266 -1.80 -7.62 6.13
CA THR A 266 -3.11 -8.05 6.64
C THR A 266 -3.00 -9.48 7.15
N ILE A 267 -3.34 -9.69 8.42
CA ILE A 267 -3.30 -11.00 9.07
C ILE A 267 -4.66 -11.66 8.94
N ILE A 268 -4.68 -12.83 8.32
CA ILE A 268 -5.89 -13.59 8.02
C ILE A 268 -5.80 -14.93 8.73
N ASP A 269 -6.83 -15.27 9.49
CA ASP A 269 -6.93 -16.55 10.19
C ASP A 269 -7.44 -17.64 9.29
N VAL A 270 -6.75 -18.78 9.33
CA VAL A 270 -7.00 -19.93 8.47
C VAL A 270 -7.04 -21.20 9.30
N ASN A 271 -8.13 -21.96 9.14
CA ASN A 271 -8.24 -23.30 9.69
C ASN A 271 -7.68 -24.32 8.69
N ASN A 272 -6.84 -25.21 9.20
CA ASN A 272 -6.12 -26.25 8.46
C ASN A 272 -6.38 -27.62 9.09
N ASP A 273 -7.66 -27.98 9.22
CA ASP A 273 -8.11 -29.21 9.88
C ASP A 273 -7.54 -30.47 9.20
N ASP A 274 -7.35 -30.42 7.88
CA ASP A 274 -6.79 -31.52 7.10
C ASP A 274 -5.25 -31.63 7.19
N LEU A 275 -4.57 -30.68 7.84
CA LEU A 275 -3.10 -30.56 7.92
C LEU A 275 -2.39 -30.60 6.55
N ARG A 276 -3.11 -30.26 5.47
CA ARG A 276 -2.58 -30.26 4.10
C ARG A 276 -1.82 -29.00 3.77
N LEU A 277 -2.22 -27.88 4.38
CA LEU A 277 -1.50 -26.62 4.23
C LEU A 277 -0.23 -26.68 5.07
N LYS A 278 0.90 -26.25 4.50
CA LYS A 278 2.19 -26.23 5.16
C LYS A 278 2.68 -24.79 5.34
N PRO A 279 3.43 -24.49 6.41
CA PRO A 279 4.11 -23.21 6.55
C PRO A 279 5.00 -22.90 5.34
N GLY A 280 5.05 -21.63 4.94
CA GLY A 280 5.82 -21.14 3.79
C GLY A 280 5.14 -21.29 2.43
N MET A 281 3.91 -21.80 2.36
CA MET A 281 3.14 -21.80 1.10
C MET A 281 2.71 -20.38 0.73
N THR A 282 2.83 -20.03 -0.55
CA THR A 282 2.26 -18.80 -1.09
C THR A 282 0.76 -18.98 -1.30
N ALA A 283 -0.01 -18.03 -0.76
CA ALA A 283 -1.45 -17.95 -0.89
C ALA A 283 -1.82 -16.74 -1.75
N ASN A 284 -2.69 -16.98 -2.74
CA ASN A 284 -3.38 -15.94 -3.48
C ASN A 284 -4.71 -15.69 -2.78
N VAL A 285 -4.84 -14.50 -2.21
CA VAL A 285 -5.90 -14.11 -1.30
C VAL A 285 -6.85 -13.16 -2.02
N SER A 286 -8.15 -13.39 -1.85
CA SER A 286 -9.23 -12.54 -2.34
C SER A 286 -10.14 -12.18 -1.15
N ILE A 287 -10.01 -10.95 -0.69
CA ILE A 287 -10.74 -10.39 0.46
C ILE A 287 -12.04 -9.79 -0.07
N ILE A 288 -13.19 -10.29 0.40
CA ILE A 288 -14.51 -9.84 -0.07
C ILE A 288 -14.88 -8.58 0.69
N ILE A 289 -14.93 -7.43 -0.01
CA ILE A 289 -15.23 -6.12 0.59
C ILE A 289 -16.72 -5.81 0.51
N ALA A 290 -17.35 -6.19 -0.60
CA ALA A 290 -18.78 -6.00 -0.79
C ALA A 290 -19.34 -7.11 -1.68
N GLN A 291 -20.50 -7.63 -1.31
CA GLN A 291 -21.25 -8.61 -2.09
C GLN A 291 -22.69 -8.15 -2.23
N LYS A 292 -23.21 -8.19 -3.46
CA LYS A 292 -24.64 -8.00 -3.73
C LYS A 292 -25.18 -9.11 -4.60
N THR A 293 -26.23 -9.74 -4.11
CA THR A 293 -26.96 -10.80 -4.81
C THR A 293 -28.06 -10.19 -5.67
N ASN A 294 -28.26 -10.70 -6.88
CA ASN A 294 -29.34 -10.27 -7.80
C ASN A 294 -29.36 -8.75 -8.11
N ALA A 295 -28.18 -8.13 -8.22
CA ALA A 295 -28.03 -6.72 -8.56
C ALA A 295 -28.21 -6.49 -10.07
N LEU A 296 -28.75 -5.32 -10.43
CA LEU A 296 -28.79 -4.90 -11.83
C LEU A 296 -27.36 -4.59 -12.27
N ARG A 297 -26.86 -5.28 -13.30
CA ARG A 297 -25.45 -5.23 -13.69
C ARG A 297 -25.27 -4.90 -15.17
N ILE A 298 -24.24 -4.11 -15.45
CA ILE A 298 -23.82 -3.76 -16.80
C ILE A 298 -22.38 -4.18 -17.03
N SER A 299 -22.05 -4.60 -18.25
CA SER A 299 -20.66 -4.87 -18.61
C SER A 299 -19.84 -3.57 -18.55
N ASN A 300 -18.64 -3.65 -17.97
CA ASN A 300 -17.72 -2.52 -17.90
C ASN A 300 -17.31 -2.00 -19.30
N SER A 301 -17.46 -2.83 -20.34
CA SER A 301 -17.28 -2.41 -21.74
C SER A 301 -18.25 -1.31 -22.16
N ALA A 302 -19.51 -1.35 -21.71
CA ALA A 302 -20.52 -0.32 -22.00
C ALA A 302 -20.15 1.04 -21.38
N LEU A 303 -19.48 1.03 -20.22
CA LEU A 303 -19.00 2.24 -19.55
C LEU A 303 -17.79 2.90 -20.22
N ARG A 304 -17.08 2.14 -21.06
CA ARG A 304 -15.88 2.59 -21.78
C ARG A 304 -16.14 2.86 -23.26
N ALA A 305 -17.37 2.66 -23.72
CA ALA A 305 -17.76 2.89 -25.10
C ALA A 305 -17.47 4.34 -25.50
N ARG A 306 -16.64 4.53 -26.53
CA ARG A 306 -16.43 5.83 -27.15
C ARG A 306 -17.26 5.90 -28.41
N ILE A 307 -18.25 6.78 -28.40
CA ILE A 307 -19.10 7.01 -29.56
C ILE A 307 -18.55 8.22 -30.32
N PRO A 308 -18.26 8.09 -31.62
CA PRO A 308 -17.89 9.22 -32.47
C PRO A 308 -18.97 10.31 -32.40
N GLN A 309 -18.56 11.59 -32.32
CA GLN A 309 -19.47 12.73 -32.18
C GLN A 309 -20.54 12.81 -33.28
N GLU A 310 -20.26 12.22 -34.44
CA GLU A 310 -21.16 12.18 -35.61
C GLU A 310 -22.42 11.33 -35.37
N LEU A 311 -22.38 10.39 -34.43
CA LEU A 311 -23.49 9.46 -34.12
C LEU A 311 -24.21 9.81 -32.83
N LEU A 312 -23.80 10.87 -32.15
CA LEU A 312 -24.50 11.41 -31.00
C LEU A 312 -25.69 12.25 -31.47
N PRO A 313 -26.86 12.18 -30.81
CA PRO A 313 -27.90 13.17 -31.05
C PRO A 313 -27.31 14.55 -30.75
N LYS A 314 -27.43 15.50 -31.69
CA LYS A 314 -27.07 16.90 -31.45
C LYS A 314 -27.72 17.33 -30.14
N ALA A 315 -26.90 17.67 -29.14
CA ALA A 315 -27.40 18.20 -27.89
C ALA A 315 -28.38 19.35 -28.20
N PRO A 316 -29.51 19.47 -27.49
CA PRO A 316 -30.37 20.63 -27.67
C PRO A 316 -29.51 21.87 -27.45
N GLU A 317 -29.43 22.72 -28.48
CA GLU A 317 -28.78 24.03 -28.37
C GLU A 317 -29.32 24.71 -27.11
N PRO A 318 -28.47 25.25 -26.22
CA PRO A 318 -28.99 26.13 -25.18
C PRO A 318 -29.79 27.24 -25.89
N ALA A 319 -31.06 27.36 -25.51
CA ALA A 319 -32.00 28.30 -26.09
C ALA A 319 -31.35 29.68 -26.19
N LYS A 320 -31.31 30.21 -27.42
CA LYS A 320 -30.84 31.57 -27.72
C LYS A 320 -31.67 32.55 -26.89
N THR A 321 -31.12 33.01 -25.76
CA THR A 321 -31.65 34.17 -25.05
C THR A 321 -31.55 35.38 -25.97
N ALA A 322 -32.72 35.97 -26.20
CA ALA A 322 -32.93 37.14 -27.01
C ALA A 322 -32.05 38.32 -26.58
N LYS A 323 -31.65 39.11 -27.59
CA LYS A 323 -30.98 40.40 -27.48
C LYS A 323 -31.67 41.29 -26.43
N ALA A 324 -30.89 41.75 -25.45
CA ALA A 324 -31.21 42.92 -24.65
C ALA A 324 -29.95 43.78 -24.52
N GLY A 325 -30.09 45.07 -24.86
CA GLY A 325 -29.27 46.14 -24.29
C GLY A 325 -27.97 46.45 -25.01
N ALA A 326 -27.95 47.62 -25.63
CA ALA A 326 -26.79 48.28 -26.20
C ALA A 326 -25.60 48.37 -25.21
N ALA A 327 -24.40 48.18 -25.73
CA ALA A 327 -23.16 48.59 -25.10
C ALA A 327 -23.09 50.12 -24.95
N PRO A 328 -22.66 50.67 -23.81
CA PRO A 328 -22.02 51.97 -23.78
C PRO A 328 -20.53 51.83 -24.10
N ALA A 329 -20.03 52.87 -24.75
CA ALA A 329 -18.69 53.00 -25.31
C ALA A 329 -17.57 52.92 -24.25
N ALA A 330 -16.41 52.46 -24.72
CA ALA A 330 -15.15 52.41 -23.99
C ALA A 330 -14.72 53.79 -23.46
N ALA A 331 -14.41 53.84 -22.17
CA ALA A 331 -13.59 54.88 -21.55
C ALA A 331 -12.11 54.40 -21.53
N PRO A 332 -11.12 55.28 -21.70
CA PRO A 332 -9.72 54.88 -21.79
C PRO A 332 -9.25 54.35 -20.42
N ALA A 333 -8.90 53.05 -20.36
CA ALA A 333 -8.43 52.43 -19.13
C ALA A 333 -6.98 52.87 -18.86
N MET A 334 -6.78 53.51 -17.71
CA MET A 334 -5.48 53.84 -17.12
C MET A 334 -4.53 52.63 -17.16
N ASN A 335 -3.31 52.81 -17.68
CA ASN A 335 -2.34 51.73 -17.89
C ASN A 335 -1.92 51.12 -16.53
N ASP A 336 -1.68 49.81 -16.47
CA ASP A 336 -1.36 49.10 -15.22
C ASP A 336 -0.16 49.71 -14.46
N GLN A 337 0.82 50.28 -15.18
CA GLN A 337 1.97 50.96 -14.58
C GLN A 337 1.58 52.24 -13.81
N GLU A 338 0.60 53.00 -14.30
CA GLU A 338 0.10 54.21 -13.64
C GLU A 338 -0.70 53.86 -12.38
N ARG A 339 -1.49 52.77 -12.44
CA ARG A 339 -2.20 52.23 -11.26
C ARG A 339 -1.23 51.84 -10.16
N PHE A 340 -0.14 51.14 -10.50
CA PHE A 340 0.90 50.75 -9.54
C PHE A 340 1.65 51.95 -8.95
N ALA A 341 1.92 52.99 -9.76
CA ALA A 341 2.55 54.22 -9.28
C ALA A 341 1.66 54.95 -8.26
N ILE A 342 0.36 55.04 -8.52
CA ILE A 342 -0.61 55.68 -7.61
C ILE A 342 -0.72 54.91 -6.29
N VAL A 343 -0.85 53.57 -6.35
CA VAL A 343 -0.86 52.74 -5.13
C VAL A 343 0.42 52.97 -4.32
N ARG A 344 1.59 52.95 -4.96
CA ARG A 344 2.86 53.15 -4.26
C ARG A 344 2.99 54.55 -3.64
N ALA A 345 2.52 55.58 -4.32
CA ALA A 345 2.53 56.95 -3.79
C ALA A 345 1.67 57.08 -2.53
N ILE A 346 0.43 56.56 -2.55
CA ILE A 346 -0.47 56.60 -1.39
C ILE A 346 0.12 55.80 -0.21
N TRP A 347 0.77 54.67 -0.48
CA TRP A 347 1.41 53.86 0.57
C TRP A 347 2.57 54.57 1.26
N THR A 348 3.36 55.30 0.48
CA THR A 348 4.49 56.09 1.02
C THR A 348 3.97 57.27 1.85
N GLU A 349 2.87 57.88 1.41
CA GLU A 349 2.21 58.99 2.09
C GLU A 349 1.51 58.56 3.39
N LEU A 350 0.96 57.34 3.45
CA LEU A 350 0.33 56.77 4.65
C LEU A 350 1.35 56.08 5.59
N GLY A 351 2.64 56.13 5.27
CA GLY A 351 3.72 55.57 6.10
C GLY A 351 3.68 54.05 6.28
N ILE A 352 3.03 53.32 5.36
CA ILE A 352 2.84 51.87 5.49
C ILE A 352 4.09 51.12 5.00
N GLN A 353 4.81 50.47 5.91
CA GLN A 353 6.04 49.72 5.60
C GLN A 353 5.74 48.32 5.04
N ARG A 354 6.53 47.86 4.06
CA ARG A 354 6.39 46.51 3.49
C ARG A 354 6.76 45.45 4.53
N GLY A 355 5.81 44.56 4.84
CA GLY A 355 6.02 43.39 5.70
C GLY A 355 5.28 43.42 7.03
N THR A 356 4.71 44.57 7.40
CA THR A 356 3.83 44.70 8.57
C THR A 356 2.39 44.91 8.09
N PRO A 357 1.40 44.15 8.60
CA PRO A 357 0.01 44.32 8.16
C PRO A 357 -0.51 45.71 8.58
N PRO A 358 -1.11 46.48 7.65
CA PRO A 358 -1.64 47.81 7.95
C PRO A 358 -2.81 47.74 8.93
N SER A 359 -2.94 48.77 9.79
CA SER A 359 -4.07 48.87 10.74
C SER A 359 -5.39 49.15 10.02
N ALA A 360 -6.52 48.87 10.68
CA ALA A 360 -7.86 49.08 10.11
C ALA A 360 -8.10 50.54 9.67
N GLU A 361 -7.54 51.51 10.40
CA GLU A 361 -7.59 52.94 10.05
C GLU A 361 -6.76 53.26 8.79
N GLN A 362 -5.58 52.64 8.65
CA GLN A 362 -4.74 52.80 7.46
C GLN A 362 -5.39 52.19 6.21
N ILE A 363 -6.11 51.08 6.36
CA ILE A 363 -6.87 50.44 5.27
C ILE A 363 -8.03 51.34 4.82
N ALA A 364 -8.75 51.94 5.75
CA ALA A 364 -9.82 52.88 5.44
C ALA A 364 -9.29 54.16 4.75
N ALA A 365 -8.18 54.71 5.24
CA ALA A 365 -7.52 55.87 4.64
C ALA A 365 -6.97 55.55 3.23
N PHE A 366 -6.44 54.34 3.01
CA PHE A 366 -6.00 53.88 1.70
C PHE A 366 -7.18 53.76 0.72
N ARG A 367 -8.31 53.17 1.14
CA ARG A 367 -9.52 53.08 0.31
C ARG A 367 -10.03 54.46 -0.11
N ALA A 368 -10.06 55.43 0.80
CA ALA A 368 -10.52 56.79 0.52
C ALA A 368 -9.59 57.50 -0.49
N LYS A 369 -8.28 57.50 -0.26
CA LYS A 369 -7.32 58.15 -1.16
C LYS A 369 -7.18 57.44 -2.51
N ALA A 370 -7.33 56.12 -2.56
CA ALA A 370 -7.28 55.38 -3.81
C ALA A 370 -8.52 55.64 -4.68
N ALA A 371 -9.70 55.76 -4.07
CA ALA A 371 -10.91 56.18 -4.78
C ALA A 371 -10.81 57.62 -5.30
N GLU A 372 -10.24 58.54 -4.52
CA GLU A 372 -10.01 59.94 -4.94
C GLU A 372 -9.05 60.06 -6.13
N LYS A 373 -8.01 59.21 -6.18
CA LYS A 373 -7.06 59.14 -7.31
C LYS A 373 -7.55 58.28 -8.49
N GLY A 374 -8.84 57.91 -8.50
CA GLY A 374 -9.50 57.29 -9.65
C GLY A 374 -9.26 55.78 -9.81
N LEU A 375 -8.82 55.07 -8.77
CA LEU A 375 -8.75 53.61 -8.82
C LEU A 375 -10.13 52.97 -8.64
N ASP A 376 -10.40 51.93 -9.42
CA ASP A 376 -11.61 51.13 -9.32
C ASP A 376 -11.64 50.31 -8.01
N ALA A 377 -12.85 50.14 -7.47
CA ALA A 377 -13.08 49.47 -6.18
C ALA A 377 -12.56 48.01 -6.18
N GLU A 378 -12.59 47.33 -7.33
CA GLU A 378 -12.11 45.96 -7.48
C GLU A 378 -10.58 45.88 -7.39
N THR A 379 -9.87 46.84 -8.00
CA THR A 379 -8.41 46.95 -7.87
C THR A 379 -8.00 47.28 -6.44
N ILE A 380 -8.74 48.14 -5.74
CA ILE A 380 -8.48 48.48 -4.33
C ILE A 380 -8.63 47.23 -3.44
N ASP A 381 -9.68 46.44 -3.62
CA ASP A 381 -9.92 45.24 -2.84
C ASP A 381 -8.89 44.13 -3.16
N ARG A 382 -8.50 43.98 -4.42
CA ARG A 382 -7.44 43.06 -4.87
C ARG A 382 -6.06 43.39 -4.30
N VAL A 383 -5.76 44.67 -4.08
CA VAL A 383 -4.50 45.11 -3.46
C VAL A 383 -4.49 44.81 -1.96
N LEU A 384 -5.63 45.00 -1.28
CA LEU A 384 -5.77 44.76 0.16
C LEU A 384 -5.81 43.25 0.50
N THR A 385 -6.56 42.45 -0.27
CA THR A 385 -6.70 40.99 -0.09
C THR A 385 -5.38 40.23 -0.33
N ARG A 386 -4.53 40.71 -1.24
CA ARG A 386 -3.20 40.12 -1.48
C ARG A 386 -2.26 40.29 -0.28
N PHE A 387 -2.60 41.19 0.66
CA PHE A 387 -1.83 41.47 1.86
C PHE A 387 -2.47 40.87 3.12
N SER A 388 -3.80 40.73 3.17
CA SER A 388 -4.53 40.32 4.38
C SER A 388 -4.65 38.81 4.62
N GLY A 389 -3.99 37.94 3.86
CA GLY A 389 -4.16 36.50 4.08
C GLY A 389 -3.17 35.61 3.34
N GLY A 390 -2.41 34.85 4.14
CA GLY A 390 -1.80 33.60 3.73
C GLY A 390 -2.82 32.62 3.15
N GLY A 391 -2.30 31.67 2.39
CA GLY A 391 -3.02 30.92 1.36
C GLY A 391 -4.20 30.06 1.84
N PRO A 392 -4.97 29.51 0.88
CA PRO A 392 -6.18 28.74 1.16
C PRO A 392 -5.82 27.37 1.76
N GLY A 393 -5.63 27.34 3.07
CA GLY A 393 -5.48 26.16 3.92
C GLY A 393 -6.47 26.24 5.08
N GLY A 394 -7.76 26.43 4.78
CA GLY A 394 -8.83 26.45 5.76
C GLY A 394 -9.16 25.04 6.24
N ARG A 395 -8.66 24.71 7.44
CA ARG A 395 -9.03 23.51 8.22
C ARG A 395 -10.55 23.41 8.33
N ARG A 396 -11.15 22.43 7.65
CA ARG A 396 -12.43 21.85 8.09
C ARG A 396 -12.10 20.81 9.14
N SER A 397 -12.52 21.07 10.37
CA SER A 397 -12.68 20.03 11.38
C SER A 397 -13.53 18.91 10.76
N ARG A 398 -12.88 17.79 10.45
CA ARG A 398 -13.58 16.55 10.10
C ARG A 398 -13.91 15.86 11.40
N GLU A 399 -15.10 16.18 11.87
CA GLU A 399 -15.87 15.40 12.83
C GLU A 399 -15.82 13.91 12.40
N GLY A 400 -15.61 13.04 13.38
CA GLY A 400 -15.30 11.63 13.20
C GLY A 400 -16.26 10.94 12.23
N GLY A 401 -15.70 10.37 11.16
CA GLY A 401 -16.44 9.49 10.27
C GLY A 401 -16.79 8.22 11.02
N ALA A 402 -18.09 8.00 11.20
CA ALA A 402 -18.64 6.71 11.59
C ALA A 402 -18.17 5.62 10.60
N PRO A 403 -17.87 4.40 11.08
CA PRO A 403 -17.53 3.28 10.21
C PRO A 403 -18.77 2.86 9.40
N GLY A 404 -18.65 2.83 8.06
CA GLY A 404 -19.72 2.40 7.15
C GLY A 404 -20.16 3.40 6.08
N ALA A 405 -19.32 4.37 5.70
CA ALA A 405 -19.68 5.29 4.61
C ALA A 405 -19.94 4.50 3.30
N PRO A 406 -21.10 4.67 2.64
CA PRO A 406 -21.41 3.98 1.40
C PRO A 406 -20.40 4.40 0.31
N ASN A 407 -19.96 3.43 -0.49
CA ASN A 407 -19.08 3.66 -1.65
C ASN A 407 -19.55 4.89 -2.45
N PRO A 408 -18.62 5.76 -2.91
CA PRO A 408 -19.00 6.96 -3.64
C PRO A 408 -19.78 6.56 -4.89
N VAL A 409 -21.05 6.95 -4.94
CA VAL A 409 -21.92 6.67 -6.09
C VAL A 409 -21.38 7.43 -7.29
N VAL A 410 -20.80 6.71 -8.25
CA VAL A 410 -20.22 7.31 -9.46
C VAL A 410 -21.32 7.41 -10.50
N THR A 411 -21.59 8.62 -11.01
CA THR A 411 -22.53 8.79 -12.14
C THR A 411 -21.74 8.77 -13.45
N ARG A 412 -22.16 7.94 -14.40
CA ARG A 412 -21.58 7.90 -15.76
C ARG A 412 -22.68 7.92 -16.82
N THR A 413 -22.42 8.61 -17.91
CA THR A 413 -23.29 8.60 -19.09
C THR A 413 -23.00 7.33 -19.89
N VAL A 414 -24.05 6.57 -20.16
CA VAL A 414 -24.04 5.35 -20.98
C VAL A 414 -25.03 5.56 -22.12
N TYR A 415 -24.81 4.91 -23.26
CA TYR A 415 -25.65 5.12 -24.43
C TYR A 415 -26.53 3.90 -24.68
N LYS A 416 -27.84 4.13 -24.56
CA LYS A 416 -28.88 3.14 -24.84
C LYS A 416 -29.23 3.17 -26.32
N LEU A 417 -29.29 1.99 -26.92
CA LEU A 417 -29.80 1.81 -28.27
C LEU A 417 -31.32 1.64 -28.17
N VAL A 418 -32.06 2.69 -28.53
CA VAL A 418 -33.53 2.71 -28.41
C VAL A 418 -34.19 2.05 -29.63
N ASP A 419 -33.60 2.25 -30.81
CA ASP A 419 -34.06 1.66 -32.07
C ASP A 419 -32.90 0.94 -32.78
N PRO A 420 -32.91 -0.41 -32.85
CA PRO A 420 -31.87 -1.17 -33.55
C PRO A 420 -31.81 -0.88 -35.05
N VAL A 421 -32.96 -0.52 -35.64
CA VAL A 421 -33.12 -0.28 -37.08
C VAL A 421 -32.78 1.16 -37.46
N ALA A 422 -33.08 2.14 -36.60
CA ALA A 422 -32.75 3.55 -36.81
C ALA A 422 -31.41 3.96 -36.20
N GLN A 423 -30.72 3.04 -35.52
CA GLN A 423 -29.43 3.24 -34.85
C GLN A 423 -29.41 4.48 -33.93
N LYS A 424 -30.54 4.77 -33.28
CA LYS A 424 -30.72 5.96 -32.47
C LYS A 424 -30.18 5.70 -31.05
N LEU A 425 -29.22 6.53 -30.65
CA LEU A 425 -28.55 6.45 -29.36
C LEU A 425 -29.10 7.51 -28.42
N GLU A 426 -29.46 7.09 -27.20
CA GLU A 426 -29.90 7.99 -26.13
C GLU A 426 -28.86 8.02 -25.01
N PRO A 427 -28.32 9.20 -24.65
CA PRO A 427 -27.44 9.33 -23.49
C PRO A 427 -28.25 9.22 -22.20
N VAL A 428 -27.96 8.19 -21.42
CA VAL A 428 -28.61 7.92 -20.14
C VAL A 428 -27.57 8.04 -19.02
N ASN A 429 -27.88 8.85 -17.99
CA ASN A 429 -27.00 8.97 -16.82
C ASN A 429 -27.32 7.85 -15.83
N ALA A 430 -26.43 6.87 -15.75
CA ALA A 430 -26.53 5.76 -14.81
C ALA A 430 -25.74 6.07 -13.54
N LYS A 431 -26.37 5.88 -12.37
CA LYS A 431 -25.67 5.87 -11.08
C LYS A 431 -25.13 4.47 -10.84
N LEU A 432 -23.85 4.38 -10.56
CA LEU A 432 -23.12 3.12 -10.45
C LEU A 432 -22.74 2.83 -9.00
N GLY A 433 -22.76 1.54 -8.66
CA GLY A 433 -22.37 0.99 -7.37
C GLY A 433 -21.07 0.20 -7.45
N ILE A 434 -21.04 -0.94 -6.75
CA ILE A 434 -19.87 -1.82 -6.68
C ILE A 434 -19.53 -2.44 -8.04
N SER A 435 -18.25 -2.74 -8.26
CA SER A 435 -17.74 -3.33 -9.50
C SER A 435 -16.85 -4.52 -9.18
N ASP A 436 -17.00 -5.60 -9.93
CA ASP A 436 -16.14 -6.80 -9.85
C ASP A 436 -15.04 -6.79 -10.95
N GLY A 437 -14.92 -5.68 -11.69
CA GLY A 437 -14.00 -5.49 -12.81
C GLY A 437 -14.59 -5.86 -14.18
N MET A 438 -15.53 -6.81 -14.23
CA MET A 438 -16.21 -7.25 -15.45
C MET A 438 -17.58 -6.59 -15.61
N TYR A 439 -18.31 -6.52 -14.50
CA TYR A 439 -19.63 -5.95 -14.35
C TYR A 439 -19.62 -4.85 -13.28
N THR A 440 -20.54 -3.91 -13.41
CA THR A 440 -20.74 -2.85 -12.43
C THR A 440 -22.22 -2.77 -12.09
N GLU A 441 -22.51 -2.60 -10.81
CA GLU A 441 -23.86 -2.43 -10.31
C GLU A 441 -24.44 -1.11 -10.84
N VAL A 442 -25.70 -1.17 -11.28
CA VAL A 442 -26.51 0.02 -11.57
C VAL A 442 -27.50 0.22 -10.43
N LEU A 443 -27.38 1.37 -9.78
CA LEU A 443 -28.28 1.79 -8.69
C LEU A 443 -29.50 2.53 -9.23
N ASP A 444 -29.34 3.30 -10.30
CA ASP A 444 -30.39 4.16 -10.85
C ASP A 444 -30.08 4.52 -12.32
N GLY A 445 -31.13 4.82 -13.09
CA GLY A 445 -31.04 5.32 -14.47
C GLY A 445 -31.17 4.29 -15.60
N LEU A 446 -31.05 2.98 -15.35
CA LEU A 446 -31.23 1.94 -16.38
C LEU A 446 -32.21 0.86 -15.91
N ALA A 447 -32.91 0.25 -16.87
CA ALA A 447 -33.82 -0.86 -16.63
C ALA A 447 -33.20 -2.21 -17.05
N GLU A 448 -33.79 -3.29 -16.56
CA GLU A 448 -33.50 -4.65 -17.02
C GLU A 448 -33.85 -4.80 -18.51
N ASP A 449 -33.04 -5.55 -19.26
CA ASP A 449 -33.12 -5.73 -20.72
C ASP A 449 -32.78 -4.51 -21.59
N ASP A 450 -32.37 -3.39 -20.99
CA ASP A 450 -31.88 -2.25 -21.76
C ASP A 450 -30.66 -2.64 -22.62
N THR A 451 -30.69 -2.27 -23.90
CA THR A 451 -29.59 -2.58 -24.84
C THR A 451 -28.62 -1.42 -24.89
N LEU A 452 -27.40 -1.64 -24.42
CA LEU A 452 -26.35 -0.63 -24.32
C LEU A 452 -25.29 -0.85 -25.39
N VAL A 453 -24.78 0.22 -25.96
CA VAL A 453 -23.67 0.16 -26.92
C VAL A 453 -22.33 0.00 -26.17
N THR A 454 -21.54 -0.98 -26.60
CA THR A 454 -20.20 -1.27 -26.05
C THR A 454 -19.08 -0.84 -26.99
N ALA A 455 -19.30 -0.92 -28.30
CA ALA A 455 -18.36 -0.44 -29.31
C ALA A 455 -19.11 -0.03 -30.59
N VAL A 456 -18.52 0.89 -31.34
CA VAL A 456 -19.00 1.33 -32.65
C VAL A 456 -17.89 1.09 -33.66
N THR A 457 -18.13 0.24 -34.65
CA THR A 457 -17.19 -0.02 -35.74
C THR A 457 -17.65 0.77 -36.96
N LEU A 458 -16.88 1.79 -37.34
CA LEU A 458 -17.09 2.52 -38.58
C LEU A 458 -16.42 1.77 -39.74
N PRO A 459 -17.10 1.57 -40.87
CA PRO A 459 -16.52 0.89 -42.02
C PRO A 459 -15.57 1.83 -42.78
N GLY A 460 -14.36 1.34 -43.03
CA GLY A 460 -13.30 2.09 -43.73
C GLY A 460 -12.11 2.45 -42.84
N THR A 461 -12.27 2.41 -41.51
CA THR A 461 -11.15 2.43 -40.57
C THR A 461 -10.66 1.00 -40.35
N THR A 462 -9.53 0.64 -40.96
CA THR A 462 -8.73 -0.49 -40.45
C THR A 462 -8.44 -0.20 -38.99
N ALA A 463 -8.92 -1.08 -38.11
CA ALA A 463 -8.54 -1.06 -36.71
C ALA A 463 -7.01 -1.13 -36.66
N ALA A 464 -6.37 -0.01 -36.32
CA ALA A 464 -4.97 -0.05 -35.94
C ALA A 464 -4.93 -0.85 -34.65
N THR A 465 -4.61 -2.14 -34.77
CA THR A 465 -4.12 -2.95 -33.67
C THR A 465 -2.83 -2.28 -33.20
N GLN A 466 -2.95 -1.29 -32.32
CA GLN A 466 -1.80 -0.82 -31.56
C GLN A 466 -1.40 -1.99 -30.65
N PRO A 467 -0.20 -2.57 -30.82
CA PRO A 467 0.29 -3.49 -29.81
C PRO A 467 0.37 -2.73 -28.49
N ALA A 468 -0.09 -3.36 -27.42
CA ALA A 468 -0.09 -2.79 -26.08
C ALA A 468 1.30 -2.21 -25.76
N GLN A 469 1.41 -0.88 -25.79
CA GLN A 469 2.63 -0.20 -25.37
C GLN A 469 2.71 -0.27 -23.85
N ASN A 470 3.76 -0.93 -23.40
CA ASN A 470 4.13 -1.10 -22.00
C ASN A 470 4.29 0.29 -21.34
N PRO A 471 3.60 0.61 -20.24
CA PRO A 471 3.55 1.97 -19.69
C PRO A 471 4.84 2.44 -18.97
N PHE A 472 5.94 1.69 -19.06
CA PHE A 472 7.18 1.95 -18.32
C PHE A 472 8.39 2.41 -19.15
N GLN A 473 8.26 2.63 -20.46
CA GLN A 473 9.35 3.27 -21.22
C GLN A 473 9.20 4.80 -21.23
N GLN A 474 9.75 5.44 -20.19
CA GLN A 474 10.00 6.88 -20.19
C GLN A 474 11.06 7.23 -21.24
N ASN A 475 10.62 7.95 -22.26
CA ASN A 475 11.46 8.54 -23.28
C ASN A 475 12.29 9.69 -22.67
N ARG A 476 13.57 9.44 -22.35
CA ARG A 476 14.54 10.50 -22.04
C ARG A 476 14.86 11.26 -23.33
N GLY A 477 14.20 12.39 -23.53
CA GLY A 477 14.59 13.36 -24.56
C GLY A 477 15.82 14.15 -24.11
N PHE A 478 17.00 13.79 -24.64
CA PHE A 478 18.16 14.69 -24.67
C PHE A 478 18.01 15.62 -25.86
N GLY A 479 17.95 16.94 -25.60
CA GLY A 479 18.00 17.97 -26.62
C GLY A 479 19.43 18.15 -27.18
N PRO A 480 19.59 18.56 -28.45
CA PRO A 480 20.90 18.76 -29.04
C PRO A 480 21.49 20.11 -28.59
N GLY A 481 22.48 20.04 -27.70
CA GLY A 481 23.31 21.18 -27.29
C GLY A 481 24.52 21.34 -28.21
N MET A 482 24.68 22.54 -28.77
CA MET A 482 25.89 23.03 -29.42
C MET A 482 27.10 23.11 -28.46
N GLY A 483 28.31 22.93 -29.02
CA GLY A 483 29.62 23.22 -28.41
C GLY A 483 30.41 21.93 -28.14
N GLY A 484 31.60 21.67 -28.68
CA GLY A 484 32.68 22.54 -29.11
C GLY A 484 33.90 22.31 -28.21
N GLY A 485 35.00 21.76 -28.74
CA GLY A 485 36.34 21.91 -28.16
C GLY A 485 37.04 20.66 -27.62
N ARG A 486 38.12 20.26 -28.32
CA ARG A 486 39.48 19.90 -27.82
C ARG A 486 39.56 19.40 -26.37
N ARG A 487 40.07 18.20 -26.07
CA ARG A 487 41.46 17.73 -26.25
C ARG A 487 41.52 16.23 -26.02
#